data_AF-A0A7X7SQR8-F1
#
_entry.id   AF-A0A7X7SQR8-F1
#
_cell.length_a   1.000
_cell.length_b   1.000
_cell.length_c   1.000
_cell.angle_alpha   90.00
_cell.angle_beta   90.00
_cell.angle_gamma   90.00
#
_symmetry.space_group_name_H-M   'P 1'
#
loop_
_entity.id
_entity.type
_entity.pdbx_description
1 polymer ?
#
loop_
_entity_poly.entity_id
_entity_poly.type
_entity_poly.pdbx_seq_one_letter_code
_entity_poly.pdbx_strand_id
1 'polypeptide(L)'
;VFVKLRTAPIAIGGQQLRLPSLQHTFVQIALGIAQILCNTGILYLVMPPELGMSWPAFIAIYCIAFLAGQISNVPAGLGVLEAALLLMLPHVPPAKLLGAVLAYRALFEVLPLLVGLGLWGAFELRRLRVKARWLASDRQ
;
A
#
# COMPACT_ATOMS: atom_id res chain seq x y z
N VAL A 1 -2.80 0.89 -28.52
CA VAL A 1 -3.65 1.08 -29.73
C VAL A 1 -5.01 1.67 -29.39
N PHE A 2 -5.78 1.08 -28.46
CA PHE A 2 -7.13 1.51 -28.08
C PHE A 2 -7.26 2.97 -27.57
N VAL A 3 -6.31 3.43 -26.74
CA VAL A 3 -6.32 4.79 -26.15
C VAL A 3 -5.99 5.89 -27.18
N LYS A 4 -5.32 5.56 -28.30
CA LYS A 4 -5.04 6.53 -29.37
C LYS A 4 -6.27 6.78 -30.26
N LEU A 5 -7.23 5.86 -30.28
CA LEU A 5 -8.32 5.83 -31.25
C LEU A 5 -9.65 6.38 -30.71
N ARG A 6 -9.76 6.64 -29.40
CA ARG A 6 -11.04 7.07 -28.80
C ARG A 6 -10.86 8.15 -27.75
N THR A 7 -11.05 9.40 -28.16
CA THR A 7 -11.11 10.59 -27.31
C THR A 7 -12.49 10.79 -26.66
N ALA A 8 -13.50 10.04 -27.10
CA ALA A 8 -14.85 10.11 -26.56
C ALA A 8 -14.97 9.35 -25.23
N PRO A 9 -15.61 9.94 -24.20
CA PRO A 9 -15.82 9.27 -22.92
C PRO A 9 -16.62 7.98 -23.11
N ILE A 10 -16.20 6.92 -22.41
CA ILE A 10 -16.94 5.65 -22.40
C ILE A 10 -18.05 5.78 -21.36
N ALA A 11 -19.31 5.72 -21.78
CA ALA A 11 -20.43 5.64 -20.86
C ALA A 11 -20.60 4.19 -20.37
N ILE A 12 -20.37 3.94 -19.07
CA ILE A 12 -20.66 2.66 -18.42
C ILE A 12 -21.58 2.96 -17.23
N GLY A 13 -22.78 2.36 -17.21
CA GLY A 13 -23.73 2.51 -16.10
C GLY A 13 -24.17 3.97 -15.80
N GLY A 14 -24.22 4.84 -16.81
CA GLY A 14 -24.57 6.26 -16.64
C GLY A 14 -23.41 7.17 -16.25
N GLN A 15 -22.21 6.63 -15.97
CA GLN A 15 -21.01 7.42 -15.72
C GLN A 15 -20.13 7.55 -16.97
N GLN A 16 -19.67 8.78 -17.24
CA GLN A 16 -18.74 9.07 -18.33
C GLN A 16 -17.30 8.87 -17.87
N LEU A 17 -16.69 7.74 -18.24
CA LEU A 17 -15.26 7.52 -18.03
C LEU A 17 -14.47 8.28 -19.10
N ARG A 18 -13.78 9.36 -18.70
CA ARG A 18 -12.76 9.99 -19.53
C ARG A 18 -11.49 9.14 -19.46
N LEU A 19 -11.09 8.56 -20.59
CA LEU A 19 -9.86 7.78 -20.68
C LEU A 19 -8.64 8.72 -20.45
N PRO A 20 -7.69 8.33 -19.58
CA PRO A 20 -6.44 9.07 -19.43
C PRO A 20 -5.65 9.05 -20.74
N SER A 21 -4.78 10.05 -20.93
CA SER A 21 -3.87 10.07 -22.08
C SER A 21 -2.99 8.80 -22.10
N LEU A 22 -2.46 8.43 -23.28
CA LEU A 22 -1.53 7.30 -23.39
C LEU A 22 -0.34 7.44 -22.43
N GLN A 23 0.21 8.65 -22.31
CA GLN A 23 1.33 8.94 -21.40
C GLN A 23 0.96 8.65 -19.95
N HIS A 24 -0.20 9.15 -19.48
CA HIS A 24 -0.66 8.91 -18.12
C HIS A 24 -0.94 7.43 -17.86
N THR A 25 -1.48 6.71 -18.85
CA THR A 25 -1.67 5.25 -18.75
C THR A 25 -0.35 4.52 -18.51
N PHE A 26 0.69 4.84 -19.29
CA PHE A 26 2.00 4.21 -19.12
C PHE A 26 2.66 4.55 -17.78
N VAL A 27 2.59 5.82 -17.36
CA VAL A 27 3.10 6.24 -16.05
C VAL A 27 2.39 5.50 -14.92
N GLN A 28 1.07 5.37 -14.99
CA GLN A 28 0.29 4.66 -13.98
C GLN A 28 0.64 3.17 -13.91
N ILE A 29 0.83 2.51 -15.05
CA ILE A 29 1.25 1.10 -15.10
C ILE A 29 2.64 0.96 -14.50
N ALA A 30 3.58 1.83 -14.86
CA ALA A 30 4.94 1.80 -14.32
C ALA A 30 4.97 2.02 -12.80
N LEU A 31 4.20 2.99 -12.30
CA LEU A 31 4.05 3.25 -10.86
C LEU A 31 3.41 2.06 -10.14
N GLY A 32 2.39 1.43 -10.73
CA GLY A 32 1.75 0.24 -10.16
C GLY A 32 2.70 -0.95 -10.07
N ILE A 33 3.50 -1.19 -11.12
CA ILE A 33 4.54 -2.22 -11.11
C ILE A 33 5.57 -1.91 -10.03
N ALA A 34 6.10 -0.68 -9.99
CA ALA A 34 7.08 -0.27 -8.98
C ALA A 34 6.54 -0.45 -7.56
N GLN A 35 5.28 -0.10 -7.32
CA GLN A 35 4.61 -0.29 -6.04
C GLN A 35 4.53 -1.78 -5.65
N ILE A 36 4.10 -2.65 -6.58
CA ILE A 36 4.06 -4.10 -6.31
C ILE A 36 5.45 -4.64 -5.99
N LEU A 37 6.48 -4.25 -6.76
CA LEU A 37 7.86 -4.68 -6.53
C LEU A 37 8.37 -4.23 -5.17
N CYS A 38 8.12 -2.98 -4.78
CA CYS A 38 8.52 -2.46 -3.47
C CYS A 38 7.82 -3.21 -2.33
N ASN A 39 6.51 -3.42 -2.44
CA ASN A 39 5.72 -4.12 -1.42
C ASN A 39 6.18 -5.56 -1.25
N THR A 40 6.28 -6.31 -2.35
CA THR A 40 6.78 -7.69 -2.31
C THR A 40 8.22 -7.75 -1.84
N GLY A 41 9.06 -6.80 -2.24
CA GLY A 41 10.47 -6.70 -1.82
C GLY A 41 10.60 -6.61 -0.31
N ILE A 42 9.85 -5.71 0.33
CA ILE A 42 9.90 -5.56 1.79
C ILE A 42 9.40 -6.82 2.50
N LEU A 43 8.28 -7.41 2.06
CA LEU A 43 7.80 -8.66 2.66
C LEU A 43 8.83 -9.79 2.49
N TYR A 44 9.43 -9.91 1.32
CA TYR A 44 10.46 -10.91 1.04
C TYR A 44 11.71 -10.74 1.91
N LEU A 45 12.14 -9.51 2.16
CA LEU A 45 13.30 -9.22 3.00
C LEU A 45 13.09 -9.61 4.47
N VAL A 46 11.85 -9.60 4.96
CA VAL A 46 11.51 -10.00 6.34
C VAL A 46 11.06 -11.46 6.44
N MET A 47 10.91 -12.17 5.32
CA MET A 47 10.55 -13.58 5.31
C MET A 47 11.66 -14.45 5.90
N PRO A 48 11.31 -15.57 6.54
CA PRO A 48 12.29 -16.43 7.17
C PRO A 48 13.05 -17.27 6.13
N PRO A 49 14.26 -17.77 6.45
CA PRO A 49 15.09 -18.53 5.50
C PRO A 49 14.40 -19.78 4.94
N GLU A 50 13.47 -20.37 5.69
CA GLU A 50 12.68 -21.54 5.28
C GLU A 50 11.78 -21.27 4.07
N LEU A 51 11.59 -20.01 3.65
CA LEU A 51 10.89 -19.68 2.42
C LEU A 51 11.47 -20.45 1.22
N GLY A 52 12.80 -20.58 1.15
CA GLY A 52 13.48 -21.40 0.14
C GLY A 52 13.21 -20.99 -1.32
N MET A 53 12.68 -19.79 -1.54
CA MET A 53 12.18 -19.30 -2.83
C MET A 53 12.92 -18.02 -3.23
N SER A 54 13.17 -17.85 -4.53
CA SER A 54 13.72 -16.60 -5.06
C SER A 54 12.68 -15.47 -5.05
N TRP A 55 13.13 -14.22 -4.94
CA TRP A 55 12.23 -13.07 -4.95
C TRP A 55 11.29 -13.01 -6.17
N PRO A 56 11.74 -13.28 -7.41
CA PRO A 56 10.85 -13.27 -8.57
C PRO A 56 9.72 -14.31 -8.49
N ALA A 57 10.00 -15.51 -7.96
CA ALA A 57 8.97 -16.53 -7.77
C ALA A 57 7.98 -16.12 -6.67
N PHE A 58 8.47 -15.46 -5.61
CA PHE A 58 7.63 -14.96 -4.53
C PHE A 58 6.65 -13.85 -4.97
N ILE A 59 6.98 -13.06 -6.00
CA ILE A 59 6.05 -12.06 -6.58
C ILE A 59 4.75 -12.70 -7.04
N ALA A 60 4.80 -13.88 -7.66
CA ALA A 60 3.60 -14.57 -8.12
C ALA A 60 2.68 -14.94 -6.93
N ILE A 61 3.26 -15.48 -5.86
CA ILE A 61 2.55 -15.84 -4.63
C ILE A 61 1.92 -14.60 -3.99
N TYR A 62 2.71 -13.53 -3.84
CA TYR A 62 2.24 -12.27 -3.27
C TYR A 62 1.10 -11.67 -4.08
N CYS A 63 1.19 -11.63 -5.42
CA CYS A 63 0.14 -11.09 -6.27
C CYS A 63 -1.19 -11.84 -6.12
N ILE A 64 -1.15 -13.17 -6.00
CA ILE A 64 -2.37 -13.97 -5.78
C ILE A 64 -2.97 -13.66 -4.40
N ALA A 65 -2.15 -13.66 -3.35
CA ALA A 65 -2.60 -13.35 -1.99
C ALA A 65 -3.15 -11.92 -1.87
N PHE A 66 -2.47 -10.94 -2.48
CA PHE A 66 -2.89 -9.55 -2.51
C PHE A 66 -4.22 -9.37 -3.24
N LEU A 67 -4.37 -9.97 -4.43
CA LEU A 67 -5.63 -9.92 -5.19
C LEU A 67 -6.78 -10.56 -4.42
N ALA A 68 -6.56 -11.71 -3.77
CA ALA A 68 -7.55 -12.34 -2.91
C ALA A 68 -7.99 -11.41 -1.78
N GLY A 69 -7.03 -10.72 -1.15
CA GLY A 69 -7.29 -9.68 -0.15
C GLY A 69 -8.19 -8.56 -0.69
N GLN A 70 -7.90 -8.04 -1.89
CA GLN A 70 -8.70 -6.97 -2.49
C GLN A 70 -10.12 -7.42 -2.87
N ILE A 71 -10.25 -8.61 -3.48
CA ILE A 71 -11.55 -9.16 -3.88
C ILE A 71 -12.46 -9.41 -2.67
N SER A 72 -11.87 -9.77 -1.52
CA SER A 72 -12.63 -10.02 -0.30
C SER A 72 -13.32 -8.79 0.29
N ASN A 73 -12.93 -7.58 -0.12
CA ASN A 73 -13.35 -6.30 0.49
C ASN A 73 -13.09 -6.22 2.01
N VAL A 74 -12.23 -7.08 2.55
CA VAL A 74 -11.82 -7.01 3.96
C VAL A 74 -10.94 -5.78 4.15
N PRO A 75 -11.21 -4.93 5.16
CA PRO A 75 -10.36 -3.78 5.46
C PRO A 75 -8.89 -4.19 5.60
N ALA A 76 -8.01 -3.52 4.84
CA ALA A 76 -6.58 -3.82 4.76
C ALA A 76 -6.21 -5.28 4.42
N GLY A 77 -7.16 -6.08 3.91
CA GLY A 77 -6.97 -7.50 3.60
C GLY A 77 -6.52 -8.33 4.81
N LEU A 78 -6.85 -7.90 6.04
CA LEU A 78 -6.43 -8.54 7.29
C LEU A 78 -6.94 -9.98 7.36
N GLY A 79 -6.04 -10.92 7.62
CA GLY A 79 -6.35 -12.36 7.70
C GLY A 79 -6.39 -13.06 6.35
N VAL A 80 -6.79 -12.37 5.27
CA VAL A 80 -6.88 -12.98 3.92
C VAL A 80 -5.50 -13.17 3.32
N LEU A 81 -4.63 -12.16 3.43
CA LEU A 81 -3.24 -12.27 2.97
C LEU A 81 -2.50 -13.38 3.74
N GLU A 82 -2.65 -13.39 5.07
CA GLU A 82 -2.05 -14.38 5.96
C GLU A 82 -2.52 -15.80 5.64
N ALA A 83 -3.84 -15.98 5.49
CA ALA A 83 -4.41 -17.28 5.15
C ALA A 83 -3.95 -17.77 3.77
N ALA A 84 -3.93 -16.88 2.77
CA ALA A 84 -3.44 -17.22 1.43
C ALA A 84 -1.96 -17.62 1.46
N LEU A 85 -1.12 -16.89 2.20
CA LEU A 85 0.30 -17.22 2.34
C LEU A 85 0.52 -18.54 3.08
N LEU A 86 -0.21 -18.79 4.18
CA LEU A 86 -0.14 -20.07 4.89
C LEU A 86 -0.58 -21.25 4.02
N LEU A 87 -1.59 -21.04 3.18
CA LEU A 87 -2.06 -22.07 2.24
C LEU A 87 -1.05 -22.35 1.13
N MET A 88 -0.42 -21.31 0.59
CA MET A 88 0.50 -21.41 -0.55
C MET A 88 1.95 -21.76 -0.13
N LEU A 89 2.33 -21.53 1.12
CA LEU A 89 3.66 -21.79 1.67
C LEU A 89 3.59 -22.74 2.89
N PRO A 90 3.01 -23.94 2.75
CA PRO A 90 2.80 -24.86 3.87
C PRO A 90 4.11 -25.40 4.49
N HIS A 91 5.22 -25.31 3.76
CA HIS A 91 6.55 -25.71 4.24
C HIS A 91 7.19 -24.68 5.17
N VAL A 92 6.73 -23.42 5.15
CA VAL A 92 7.26 -22.38 6.03
C VAL A 92 6.58 -22.50 7.40
N PRO A 93 7.33 -22.52 8.52
CA PRO A 93 6.74 -22.60 9.85
C PRO A 93 5.72 -21.45 10.08
N PRO A 94 4.45 -21.76 10.43
CA PRO A 94 3.39 -20.76 10.51
C PRO A 94 3.72 -19.58 11.42
N ALA A 95 4.34 -19.83 12.57
CA ALA A 95 4.74 -18.79 13.51
C ALA A 95 5.76 -17.81 12.89
N LYS A 96 6.72 -18.32 12.10
CA LYS A 96 7.73 -17.48 11.44
C LYS A 96 7.12 -16.68 10.28
N LEU A 97 6.24 -17.31 9.50
CA LEU A 97 5.53 -16.65 8.41
C LEU A 97 4.66 -15.51 8.95
N LEU A 98 3.86 -15.75 9.98
CA LEU A 98 3.02 -14.73 10.61
C LEU A 98 3.85 -13.62 11.26
N GLY A 99 5.00 -13.96 11.86
CA GLY A 99 5.94 -12.96 12.37
C GLY A 99 6.49 -12.04 11.27
N ALA A 100 6.86 -12.60 10.11
CA ALA A 100 7.30 -11.84 8.94
C ALA A 100 6.19 -10.93 8.40
N VAL A 101 4.96 -11.44 8.27
CA VAL A 101 3.81 -10.64 7.83
C VAL A 101 3.48 -9.52 8.82
N LEU A 102 3.58 -9.78 10.12
CA LEU A 102 3.37 -8.76 11.15
C LEU A 102 4.43 -7.66 11.09
N ALA A 103 5.71 -8.02 10.90
CA ALA A 103 6.79 -7.06 10.68
C ALA A 103 6.55 -6.22 9.42
N TYR A 104 6.12 -6.85 8.33
CA TYR A 104 5.70 -6.17 7.11
C TYR A 104 4.58 -5.15 7.36
N ARG A 105 3.52 -5.53 8.09
CA ARG A 105 2.42 -4.61 8.45
C ARG A 105 2.89 -3.47 9.33
N ALA A 106 3.80 -3.71 10.27
CA ALA A 106 4.37 -2.64 11.09
C ALA A 106 5.09 -1.59 10.22
N LEU A 107 5.79 -2.02 9.17
CA LEU A 107 6.49 -1.12 8.24
C LEU A 107 5.56 -0.35 7.31
N PHE A 108 4.41 -0.92 6.91
CA PHE A 108 3.50 -0.31 5.94
C PHE A 108 2.30 0.42 6.54
N GLU A 109 1.80 -0.04 7.67
CA GLU A 109 0.58 0.46 8.27
C GLU A 109 0.93 1.33 9.48
N VAL A 110 1.74 0.80 10.40
CA VAL A 110 2.04 1.47 11.67
C VAL A 110 3.06 2.58 11.48
N LEU A 111 4.16 2.33 10.78
CA LEU A 111 5.21 3.33 10.60
C LEU A 111 4.70 4.60 9.89
N PRO A 112 4.00 4.53 8.74
CA PRO A 112 3.48 5.73 8.09
C PRO A 112 2.41 6.44 8.94
N LEU A 113 1.60 5.69 9.70
CA LEU A 113 0.65 6.27 10.65
C LEU A 113 1.37 7.10 11.72
N LEU A 114 2.43 6.56 12.32
CA LEU A 114 3.23 7.27 13.33
C LEU A 114 3.90 8.52 12.75
N VAL A 115 4.43 8.44 11.53
CA VAL A 115 5.02 9.60 10.84
C VAL A 115 3.95 10.67 10.59
N GLY A 116 2.77 10.27 10.08
CA GLY A 116 1.66 11.18 9.84
C GLY A 116 1.19 11.88 11.11
N LEU A 117 1.01 11.13 12.21
CA LEU A 117 0.65 11.68 13.52
C LEU A 117 1.72 12.63 14.05
N GLY A 118 3.01 12.30 13.88
CA GLY A 118 4.11 13.15 14.28
C GLY A 118 4.14 14.48 13.52
N LEU A 119 3.98 14.44 12.19
CA LEU A 119 3.90 15.64 11.35
C LEU A 119 2.71 16.51 11.72
N TRP A 120 1.54 15.89 11.90
CA TRP A 120 0.32 16.60 12.28
C TRP A 120 0.44 17.23 13.68
N GLY A 121 0.94 16.48 14.66
CA GLY A 121 1.18 17.00 16.01
C GLY A 121 2.18 18.16 16.02
N ALA A 122 3.27 18.05 15.26
CA ALA A 122 4.24 19.14 15.11
C ALA A 122 3.62 20.40 14.47
N PHE A 123 2.75 20.22 13.48
CA PHE A 123 2.03 21.31 12.84
C PHE A 123 1.10 22.04 13.82
N GLU A 124 0.28 21.30 14.58
CA GLU A 124 -0.66 21.91 15.52
C GLU A 124 0.06 22.62 16.67
N LEU A 125 1.15 22.03 17.20
CA LEU A 125 1.98 22.68 18.22
C LEU A 125 2.57 24.00 17.74
N ARG A 126 3.03 24.09 16.48
CA ARG A 126 3.52 25.34 15.89
C ARG A 126 2.41 26.37 15.79
N ARG A 127 1.21 25.97 15.34
CA ARG A 127 0.05 26.85 15.20
C ARG A 127 -0.40 27.43 16.53
N LEU A 128 -0.50 26.59 17.56
CA LEU A 128 -0.88 27.02 18.91
C LEU A 128 0.14 27.98 19.51
N ARG A 129 1.45 27.74 19.31
CA ARG A 129 2.52 28.64 19.75
C ARG A 129 2.43 30.02 19.08
N VAL A 130 2.13 30.08 17.79
CA VAL A 130 1.95 31.35 17.07
C VAL A 130 0.72 32.09 17.61
N LYS A 131 -0.43 31.42 17.75
CA LYS A 131 -1.65 32.03 18.28
C LYS A 131 -1.47 32.58 19.70
N ALA A 132 -0.76 31.85 20.55
CA ALA A 132 -0.46 32.29 21.92
C ALA A 132 0.39 33.57 21.95
N ARG A 133 1.35 33.72 21.01
CA ARG A 133 2.15 34.95 20.89
C ARG A 133 1.32 36.16 20.46
N TRP A 134 0.40 35.98 19.50
CA TRP A 134 -0.51 37.05 19.07
C TRP A 134 -1.39 37.54 20.23
N LEU A 135 -2.00 36.61 20.99
CA LEU A 135 -2.86 36.95 22.14
C LEU A 135 -2.09 37.59 23.32
N ALA A 136 -0.78 37.42 23.38
CA ALA A 136 0.09 38.10 24.35
C ALA A 136 0.48 39.51 23.89
N SER A 137 0.60 39.74 22.58
CA SER A 137 0.90 41.04 21.99
C SER A 137 -0.30 41.99 21.98
N ASP A 138 -1.52 41.47 21.86
CA ASP A 138 -2.77 42.27 21.78
C ASP A 138 -3.30 42.71 23.16
N ARG A 139 -2.64 42.26 24.23
CA ARG A 139 -2.98 42.56 25.63
C ARG A 139 -2.13 43.68 26.26
N GLN A 140 -1.19 44.24 25.51
CA GLN A 140 -0.36 45.39 25.89
C GLN A 140 -0.83 46.64 25.15
#